data_AF-A0A928RQI9-F1
#
_entry.id   AF-A0A928RQI9-F1
#
_cell.length_a   1.000
_cell.length_b   1.000
_cell.length_c   1.000
_cell.angle_alpha   90.00
_cell.angle_beta   90.00
_cell.angle_gamma   90.00
#
_symmetry.space_group_name_H-M   'P 1'
#
loop_
_entity.id
_entity.type
_entity.pdbx_description
1 polymer ?
#
loop_
_entity_poly.entity_id
_entity_poly.type
_entity_poly.pdbx_seq_one_letter_code
_entity_poly.pdbx_strand_id
1 'polypeptide(L)'
;MRKMYKRILALACVLTSMFALASCGNTEQENTTTQDIQTEQGNNDTVVSEAAGGLHFMRISGKQEYRVVGLGLYEEPDVIIPDTYKGLPVTEIGREAFGKNNDSCAYITSIKIGKNVTRINEVAFAGCERIAEIFIPIGVTEIQASAFSQCNSNAIIYCEAETQPEGWDTNWNPHDLSVEWGATSKAKN
;
A
#
# COMPACT_ATOMS: atom_id res chain seq x y z
N MET A 1 21.99 20.41 -8.21
CA MET A 1 22.87 19.46 -8.92
C MET A 1 22.79 18.14 -8.16
N ARG A 2 22.23 17.01 -8.62
CA ARG A 2 22.27 16.31 -9.91
C ARG A 2 20.89 15.64 -10.13
N LYS A 3 20.18 16.01 -11.19
CA LYS A 3 20.01 15.30 -12.48
C LYS A 3 18.78 14.37 -12.50
N MET A 4 17.67 14.99 -12.90
CA MET A 4 16.55 14.37 -13.60
C MET A 4 17.02 13.68 -14.91
N TYR A 5 16.23 12.70 -15.34
CA TYR A 5 16.22 12.04 -16.66
C TYR A 5 17.38 11.13 -17.05
N LYS A 6 17.09 9.81 -17.08
CA LYS A 6 17.50 8.92 -18.19
C LYS A 6 16.40 7.90 -18.47
N ARG A 7 15.51 8.23 -19.41
CA ARG A 7 14.98 7.25 -20.39
C ARG A 7 15.97 7.26 -21.57
N ILE A 8 16.32 6.10 -22.14
CA ILE A 8 16.69 5.85 -23.57
C ILE A 8 17.32 4.43 -23.72
N LEU A 9 16.58 3.59 -24.46
CA LEU A 9 16.98 2.67 -25.57
C LEU A 9 17.93 1.47 -25.37
N ALA A 10 17.44 0.27 -25.75
CA ALA A 10 18.05 -0.74 -26.64
C ALA A 10 17.11 -1.97 -26.73
N LEU A 11 16.92 -2.74 -27.81
CA LEU A 11 17.29 -2.72 -29.23
C LEU A 11 16.40 -3.80 -29.91
N ALA A 12 15.97 -3.59 -31.15
CA ALA A 12 15.27 -4.59 -31.97
C ALA A 12 16.26 -5.47 -32.78
N CYS A 13 15.96 -6.77 -32.93
CA CYS A 13 16.40 -7.74 -33.97
C CYS A 13 16.05 -9.16 -33.44
N VAL A 14 15.38 -10.10 -34.13
CA VAL A 14 15.62 -10.66 -35.48
C VAL A 14 14.32 -11.27 -36.03
N LEU A 15 14.05 -11.00 -37.32
CA LEU A 15 13.08 -11.70 -38.16
C LEU A 15 13.67 -13.03 -38.66
N THR A 16 12.97 -14.15 -38.49
CA THR A 16 13.06 -15.28 -39.45
C THR A 16 11.71 -15.98 -39.59
N SER A 17 11.16 -15.85 -40.79
CA SER A 17 9.95 -16.47 -41.33
C SER A 17 10.06 -18.00 -41.45
N MET A 18 8.95 -18.73 -41.32
CA MET A 18 8.56 -19.75 -42.31
C MET A 18 7.10 -20.22 -42.15
N PHE A 19 6.48 -20.37 -43.31
CA PHE A 19 5.12 -20.78 -43.64
C PHE A 19 4.67 -22.13 -43.06
N ALA A 20 3.42 -22.23 -42.63
CA ALA A 20 2.58 -23.43 -42.83
C ALA A 20 1.11 -23.02 -43.02
N LEU A 21 0.55 -23.32 -44.19
CA LEU A 21 -0.87 -23.23 -44.54
C LEU A 21 -1.47 -24.63 -44.48
N ALA A 22 -2.57 -24.82 -43.74
CA ALA A 22 -3.52 -25.92 -43.97
C ALA A 22 -4.89 -25.64 -43.29
N SER A 23 -5.76 -25.02 -44.11
CA SER A 23 -7.22 -25.18 -44.30
C SER A 23 -8.12 -26.02 -43.35
N CYS A 24 -9.24 -25.37 -42.99
CA CYS A 24 -10.66 -25.80 -42.90
C CYS A 24 -11.18 -26.70 -41.75
N GLY A 25 -12.22 -26.19 -41.08
CA GLY A 25 -13.18 -26.93 -40.28
C GLY A 25 -14.12 -25.98 -39.52
N ASN A 26 -15.37 -25.86 -39.96
CA ASN A 26 -16.39 -24.97 -39.41
C ASN A 26 -17.12 -25.59 -38.20
N THR A 27 -17.60 -24.70 -37.31
CA THR A 27 -18.76 -24.80 -36.40
C THR A 27 -18.82 -25.91 -35.36
N GLU A 28 -18.76 -25.52 -34.08
CA GLU A 28 -19.89 -25.70 -33.16
C GLU A 28 -19.84 -24.62 -32.05
N GLN A 29 -21.01 -24.07 -31.78
CA GLN A 29 -21.28 -23.03 -30.81
C GLN A 29 -21.90 -23.73 -29.60
N GLU A 30 -21.20 -23.82 -28.48
CA GLU A 30 -21.85 -24.06 -27.18
C GLU A 30 -21.71 -22.80 -26.31
N ASN A 31 -22.90 -22.27 -26.04
CA ASN A 31 -23.23 -21.20 -25.14
C ASN A 31 -23.16 -21.68 -23.68
N THR A 32 -23.21 -20.73 -22.74
CA THR A 32 -23.41 -20.82 -21.27
C THR A 32 -22.12 -21.08 -20.48
N THR A 33 -21.64 -20.20 -19.60
CA THR A 33 -22.32 -19.20 -18.77
C THR A 33 -21.35 -18.07 -18.43
N THR A 34 -21.67 -16.85 -18.88
CA THR A 34 -21.31 -15.63 -18.16
C THR A 34 -21.97 -15.74 -16.79
N GLN A 35 -21.18 -15.97 -15.73
CA GLN A 35 -21.66 -15.60 -14.40
C GLN A 35 -21.43 -14.12 -14.25
N ASP A 36 -22.52 -13.40 -14.46
CA ASP A 36 -22.69 -12.01 -14.11
C ASP A 36 -22.26 -11.82 -12.65
N ILE A 37 -21.11 -11.18 -12.44
CA ILE A 37 -20.92 -10.44 -11.19
C ILE A 37 -21.78 -9.18 -11.34
N GLN A 38 -23.07 -9.32 -11.08
CA GLN A 38 -23.86 -8.19 -10.62
C GLN A 38 -23.34 -7.82 -9.23
N THR A 39 -22.52 -6.77 -9.17
CA THR A 39 -22.42 -5.96 -7.96
C THR A 39 -22.98 -4.59 -8.29
N GLU A 40 -24.30 -4.48 -8.28
CA GLU A 40 -24.94 -3.18 -8.09
C GLU A 40 -24.80 -2.81 -6.61
N GLN A 41 -23.76 -2.04 -6.32
CA GLN A 41 -23.87 -0.83 -5.49
C GLN A 41 -22.73 0.09 -5.92
N GLY A 42 -23.11 1.15 -6.65
CA GLY A 42 -22.17 2.03 -7.32
C GLY A 42 -21.21 2.70 -6.33
N ASN A 43 -19.93 2.33 -6.44
CA ASN A 43 -18.84 3.11 -5.89
C ASN A 43 -17.93 3.47 -7.06
N ASN A 44 -18.01 4.70 -7.55
CA ASN A 44 -17.03 5.29 -8.47
C ASN A 44 -15.71 5.59 -7.74
N ASP A 45 -15.23 4.68 -6.90
CA ASP A 45 -13.93 4.79 -6.24
C ASP A 45 -12.87 4.30 -7.24
N THR A 46 -12.63 5.13 -8.25
CA THR A 46 -11.53 4.92 -9.17
C THR A 46 -10.24 5.00 -8.37
N VAL A 47 -9.48 3.90 -8.29
CA VAL A 47 -8.09 3.95 -7.81
C VAL A 47 -7.39 4.99 -8.68
N VAL A 48 -7.05 6.13 -8.09
CA VAL A 48 -6.41 7.21 -8.83
C VAL A 48 -4.92 6.86 -8.81
N SER A 49 -4.42 6.48 -9.98
CA SER A 49 -3.11 5.90 -10.24
C SER A 49 -1.91 6.55 -9.50
N GLU A 50 -0.87 5.71 -9.37
CA GLU A 50 0.48 5.91 -8.83
C GLU A 50 0.92 7.36 -8.65
N ALA A 51 1.15 7.74 -7.40
CA ALA A 51 1.82 9.00 -7.06
C ALA A 51 3.35 8.80 -6.97
N ALA A 52 4.07 9.89 -6.67
CA ALA A 52 5.46 9.81 -6.24
C ALA A 52 5.60 8.79 -5.10
N GLY A 53 6.53 7.84 -5.24
CA GLY A 53 6.74 6.78 -4.25
C GLY A 53 5.92 5.50 -4.47
N GLY A 54 5.28 5.32 -5.62
CA GLY A 54 4.54 4.08 -5.95
C GLY A 54 3.22 3.89 -5.20
N LEU A 55 2.85 4.81 -4.31
CA LEU A 55 1.63 4.69 -3.51
C LEU A 55 0.36 4.85 -4.37
N HIS A 56 -0.62 3.99 -4.10
CA HIS A 56 -1.96 4.05 -4.66
C HIS A 56 -2.90 4.76 -3.70
N PHE A 57 -3.68 5.71 -4.22
CA PHE A 57 -4.60 6.53 -3.44
C PHE A 57 -6.04 6.35 -3.92
N MET A 58 -6.96 6.37 -2.96
CA MET A 58 -8.39 6.38 -3.19
C MET A 58 -9.00 7.57 -2.47
N ARG A 59 -9.87 8.32 -3.15
CA ARG A 59 -10.59 9.42 -2.50
C ARG A 59 -11.62 8.83 -1.55
N ILE A 60 -11.73 9.36 -0.34
CA ILE A 60 -12.74 8.89 0.62
C ILE A 60 -14.09 9.50 0.24
N SER A 61 -15.07 8.64 -0.04
CA SER A 61 -16.42 9.08 -0.42
C SER A 61 -17.04 10.03 0.62
N GLY A 62 -17.64 11.12 0.13
CA GLY A 62 -18.22 12.15 0.98
C GLY A 62 -17.20 13.06 1.71
N LYS A 63 -15.89 12.87 1.51
CA LYS A 63 -14.84 13.67 2.15
C LYS A 63 -13.92 14.37 1.13
N GLN A 64 -13.21 15.39 1.60
CA GLN A 64 -12.14 16.06 0.86
C GLN A 64 -10.77 15.50 1.29
N GLU A 65 -10.64 14.18 1.29
CA GLU A 65 -9.50 13.47 1.87
C GLU A 65 -9.17 12.21 1.06
N TYR A 66 -7.95 11.71 1.22
CA TYR A 66 -7.46 10.49 0.58
C TYR A 66 -7.11 9.40 1.60
N ARG A 67 -7.27 8.16 1.14
CA ARG A 67 -6.79 6.93 1.78
C ARG A 67 -5.69 6.30 0.91
N VAL A 68 -4.62 5.82 1.52
CA VAL A 68 -3.65 4.93 0.86
C VAL A 68 -4.24 3.53 0.79
N VAL A 69 -4.26 2.93 -0.39
CA VAL A 69 -4.89 1.61 -0.63
C VAL A 69 -3.93 0.57 -1.18
N GLY A 70 -2.68 0.94 -1.41
CA GLY A 70 -1.74 0.07 -2.09
C GLY A 70 -0.37 0.71 -2.27
N LEU A 71 0.59 -0.15 -2.56
CA LEU A 71 1.88 0.21 -3.14
C LEU A 71 2.03 -0.57 -4.46
N GLY A 72 2.31 0.14 -5.55
CA GLY A 72 2.69 -0.46 -6.83
C GLY A 72 4.11 -1.02 -6.79
N LEU A 73 4.70 -1.30 -7.95
CA LEU A 73 6.09 -1.76 -8.05
C LEU A 73 7.02 -0.68 -7.48
N TYR A 74 7.51 -0.92 -6.27
CA TYR A 74 8.33 0.01 -5.52
C TYR A 74 9.55 -0.75 -5.01
N GLU A 75 10.70 -0.40 -5.55
CA GLU A 75 11.98 -1.08 -5.26
C GLU A 75 12.79 -0.35 -4.18
N GLU A 76 12.28 0.77 -3.66
CA GLU A 76 12.89 1.45 -2.53
C GLU A 76 12.36 0.82 -1.23
N PRO A 77 13.23 0.55 -0.26
CA PRO A 77 12.84 -0.19 0.94
C PRO A 77 12.15 0.71 1.98
N ASP A 78 12.26 2.05 1.83
CA ASP A 78 11.68 3.03 2.75
C ASP A 78 10.43 3.68 2.15
N VAL A 79 9.27 3.45 2.77
CA VAL A 79 7.99 4.02 2.32
C VAL A 79 7.64 5.24 3.15
N ILE A 80 7.34 6.35 2.47
CA ILE A 80 6.85 7.58 3.09
C ILE A 80 5.40 7.80 2.69
N ILE A 81 4.50 7.70 3.66
CA ILE A 81 3.10 8.05 3.48
C ILE A 81 2.97 9.57 3.67
N PRO A 82 2.60 10.34 2.63
CA PRO A 82 2.67 11.79 2.69
C PRO A 82 1.50 12.38 3.50
N ASP A 83 1.69 13.59 4.02
CA ASP A 83 0.63 14.37 4.69
C ASP A 83 -0.55 14.70 3.75
N THR A 84 -0.27 14.86 2.45
CA THR A 84 -1.25 15.30 1.45
C THR A 84 -1.01 14.63 0.10
N TYR A 85 -2.08 14.43 -0.67
CA TYR A 85 -2.06 14.02 -2.07
C TYR A 85 -2.98 14.94 -2.87
N LYS A 86 -2.47 15.50 -3.99
CA LYS A 86 -3.18 16.46 -4.85
C LYS A 86 -3.82 17.64 -4.09
N GLY A 87 -3.14 18.13 -3.05
CA GLY A 87 -3.59 19.27 -2.24
C GLY A 87 -4.65 18.94 -1.19
N LEU A 88 -5.07 17.68 -1.07
CA LEU A 88 -5.98 17.20 -0.04
C LEU A 88 -5.23 16.33 0.99
N PRO A 89 -5.65 16.32 2.26
CA PRO A 89 -5.02 15.51 3.29
C PRO A 89 -5.15 14.01 3.00
N VAL A 90 -4.10 13.27 3.35
CA VAL A 90 -4.12 11.81 3.43
C VAL A 90 -4.39 11.47 4.89
N THR A 91 -5.54 10.86 5.15
CA THR A 91 -6.06 10.67 6.52
C THR A 91 -6.14 9.22 6.92
N GLU A 92 -6.08 8.28 5.97
CA GLU A 92 -6.29 6.87 6.26
C GLU A 92 -5.30 5.96 5.51
N ILE A 93 -4.89 4.88 6.17
CA ILE A 93 -4.22 3.73 5.54
C ILE A 93 -5.23 2.60 5.47
N GLY A 94 -5.53 2.14 4.26
CA GLY A 94 -6.59 1.19 3.97
C GLY A 94 -6.31 -0.22 4.47
N ARG A 95 -7.39 -1.00 4.54
CA ARG A 95 -7.33 -2.44 4.82
C ARG A 95 -6.40 -3.10 3.80
N GLU A 96 -5.46 -3.90 4.30
CA GLU A 96 -4.45 -4.60 3.48
C GLU A 96 -3.62 -3.70 2.54
N ALA A 97 -3.56 -2.38 2.76
CA ALA A 97 -2.88 -1.46 1.83
C ALA A 97 -1.41 -1.85 1.54
N PHE A 98 -0.74 -2.41 2.53
CA PHE A 98 0.59 -3.00 2.42
C PHE A 98 0.59 -4.44 2.93
N GLY A 99 -0.55 -5.13 2.97
CA GLY A 99 -0.63 -6.48 3.51
C GLY A 99 0.07 -7.51 2.61
N LYS A 100 0.15 -8.76 3.07
CA LYS A 100 0.84 -9.89 2.41
C LYS A 100 0.47 -10.13 0.94
N ASN A 101 -0.72 -9.67 0.52
CA ASN A 101 -1.20 -9.79 -0.86
C ASN A 101 -0.57 -8.72 -1.79
N ASN A 102 0.25 -7.82 -1.24
CA ASN A 102 0.99 -6.80 -1.96
C ASN A 102 2.45 -7.28 -2.16
N ASP A 103 2.86 -7.46 -3.42
CA ASP A 103 4.21 -7.94 -3.77
C ASP A 103 5.33 -7.05 -3.20
N SER A 104 5.07 -5.76 -3.01
CA SER A 104 6.04 -4.80 -2.48
C SER A 104 6.25 -4.94 -0.97
N CYS A 105 5.31 -5.54 -0.23
CA CYS A 105 5.44 -5.80 1.21
C CYS A 105 6.68 -6.64 1.54
N ALA A 106 7.11 -7.50 0.61
CA ALA A 106 8.33 -8.30 0.71
C ALA A 106 9.63 -7.49 0.58
N TYR A 107 9.58 -6.17 0.40
CA TYR A 107 10.76 -5.29 0.28
C TYR A 107 10.79 -4.14 1.28
N ILE A 108 9.65 -3.80 1.90
CA ILE A 108 9.54 -2.69 2.85
C ILE A 108 10.37 -2.97 4.10
N THR A 109 11.33 -2.09 4.39
CA THR A 109 12.12 -2.09 5.63
C THR A 109 11.74 -0.96 6.58
N SER A 110 11.21 0.15 6.09
CA SER A 110 10.73 1.22 6.98
C SER A 110 9.45 1.88 6.47
N ILE A 111 8.60 2.29 7.41
CA ILE A 111 7.39 3.07 7.14
C ILE A 111 7.45 4.37 7.92
N LYS A 112 7.31 5.50 7.22
CA LYS A 112 7.08 6.81 7.84
C LYS A 112 5.68 7.31 7.53
N ILE A 113 4.85 7.44 8.57
CA ILE A 113 3.45 7.87 8.42
C ILE A 113 3.35 9.39 8.52
N GLY A 114 2.63 10.01 7.57
CA GLY A 114 2.36 11.44 7.54
C GLY A 114 1.46 11.89 8.70
N LYS A 115 1.67 13.12 9.17
CA LYS A 115 1.05 13.66 10.40
C LYS A 115 -0.47 13.83 10.32
N ASN A 116 -1.02 13.85 9.10
CA ASN A 116 -2.45 13.99 8.86
C ASN A 116 -3.20 12.64 8.91
N VAL A 117 -2.48 11.52 8.95
CA VAL A 117 -3.10 10.20 9.06
C VAL A 117 -3.68 10.04 10.47
N THR A 118 -4.97 9.71 10.53
CA THR A 118 -5.72 9.50 11.78
C THR A 118 -6.10 8.05 12.00
N ARG A 119 -6.18 7.24 10.92
CA ARG A 119 -6.60 5.84 11.00
C ARG A 119 -5.69 4.89 10.20
N ILE A 120 -5.30 3.80 10.86
CA ILE A 120 -4.69 2.61 10.23
C ILE A 120 -5.71 1.47 10.31
N ASN A 121 -6.20 1.01 9.16
CA ASN A 121 -7.25 -0.01 9.10
C ASN A 121 -6.69 -1.43 9.33
N GLU A 122 -7.62 -2.37 9.48
CA GLU A 122 -7.34 -3.77 9.79
C GLU A 122 -6.31 -4.35 8.80
N VAL A 123 -5.35 -5.12 9.33
CA VAL A 123 -4.31 -5.81 8.56
C VAL A 123 -3.53 -4.95 7.55
N ALA A 124 -3.46 -3.62 7.76
CA ALA A 124 -2.84 -2.67 6.82
C ALA A 124 -1.39 -3.03 6.45
N PHE A 125 -0.59 -3.58 7.38
CA PHE A 125 0.80 -3.99 7.17
C PHE A 125 1.01 -5.48 7.44
N ALA A 126 -0.07 -6.27 7.46
CA ALA A 126 0.02 -7.66 7.88
C ALA A 126 0.90 -8.48 6.93
N GLY A 127 1.92 -9.16 7.45
CA GLY A 127 2.84 -10.00 6.67
C GLY A 127 4.04 -9.26 6.09
N CYS A 128 4.31 -8.01 6.46
CA CYS A 128 5.54 -7.33 6.06
C CYS A 128 6.71 -7.74 6.93
N GLU A 129 7.24 -8.93 6.61
CA GLU A 129 8.28 -9.64 7.35
C GLU A 129 9.65 -8.95 7.37
N ARG A 130 9.87 -7.92 6.54
CA ARG A 130 11.14 -7.19 6.46
C ARG A 130 11.15 -5.83 7.15
N ILE A 131 10.00 -5.36 7.63
CA ILE A 131 9.91 -4.08 8.32
C ILE A 131 10.85 -4.12 9.54
N ALA A 132 11.68 -3.10 9.69
CA ALA A 132 12.55 -2.90 10.84
C ALA A 132 12.05 -1.73 11.69
N GLU A 133 11.50 -0.68 11.06
CA GLU A 133 11.09 0.53 11.75
C GLU A 133 9.75 1.05 11.21
N ILE A 134 8.85 1.43 12.12
CA ILE A 134 7.59 2.11 11.79
C ILE A 134 7.51 3.38 12.64
N PHE A 135 7.26 4.51 12.00
CA PHE A 135 7.06 5.79 12.68
C PHE A 135 5.59 6.20 12.64
N ILE A 136 4.95 6.24 13.80
CA ILE A 136 3.53 6.57 13.98
C ILE A 136 3.42 7.98 14.62
N PRO A 137 2.90 8.99 13.90
CA PRO A 137 2.78 10.34 14.43
C PRO A 137 1.63 10.46 15.43
N ILE A 138 1.65 11.53 16.22
CA ILE A 138 0.67 11.78 17.29
C ILE A 138 -0.78 11.85 16.80
N GLY A 139 -0.98 12.13 15.50
CA GLY A 139 -2.30 12.23 14.88
C GLY A 139 -3.04 10.91 14.69
N VAL A 140 -2.35 9.75 14.80
CA VAL A 140 -2.98 8.44 14.61
C VAL A 140 -3.78 8.04 15.87
N THR A 141 -5.07 8.35 15.84
CA THR A 141 -6.00 8.08 16.95
C THR A 141 -6.62 6.69 16.89
N GLU A 142 -6.60 6.03 15.73
CA GLU A 142 -7.20 4.72 15.53
C GLU A 142 -6.24 3.77 14.80
N ILE A 143 -5.98 2.60 15.39
CA ILE A 143 -5.34 1.45 14.74
C ILE A 143 -6.21 0.24 14.96
N GLN A 144 -6.62 -0.41 13.87
CA GLN A 144 -7.53 -1.56 13.93
C GLN A 144 -6.80 -2.89 14.14
N ALA A 145 -7.58 -3.93 14.42
CA ALA A 145 -7.08 -5.27 14.71
C ALA A 145 -6.05 -5.77 13.68
N SER A 146 -5.03 -6.45 14.19
CA SER A 146 -4.01 -7.15 13.40
C SER A 146 -3.27 -6.27 12.39
N ALA A 147 -3.26 -4.94 12.54
CA ALA A 147 -2.60 -4.02 11.62
C ALA A 147 -1.13 -4.38 11.35
N PHE A 148 -0.44 -4.92 12.36
CA PHE A 148 0.96 -5.35 12.29
C PHE A 148 1.15 -6.87 12.47
N SER A 149 0.12 -7.68 12.18
CA SER A 149 0.25 -9.15 12.24
C SER A 149 1.35 -9.66 11.30
N GLN A 150 2.12 -10.67 11.71
CA GLN A 150 3.18 -11.28 10.90
C GLN A 150 4.21 -10.29 10.33
N CYS A 151 4.39 -9.12 10.97
CA CYS A 151 5.56 -8.28 10.73
C CYS A 151 6.80 -8.90 11.39
N ASN A 152 7.99 -8.45 10.99
CA ASN A 152 9.26 -8.84 11.63
C ASN A 152 9.18 -8.68 13.15
N SER A 153 9.43 -9.75 13.91
CA SER A 153 9.36 -9.72 15.38
C SER A 153 10.41 -8.81 16.03
N ASN A 154 11.46 -8.42 15.31
CA ASN A 154 12.46 -7.46 15.77
C ASN A 154 12.16 -6.01 15.36
N ALA A 155 11.02 -5.75 14.71
CA ALA A 155 10.63 -4.40 14.33
C ALA A 155 10.38 -3.54 15.58
N ILE A 156 10.72 -2.26 15.46
CA ILE A 156 10.43 -1.26 16.48
C ILE A 156 9.42 -0.27 15.91
N ILE A 157 8.35 -0.05 16.66
CA ILE A 157 7.35 0.97 16.39
C ILE A 157 7.68 2.19 17.25
N TYR A 158 8.04 3.29 16.60
CA TYR A 158 8.26 4.58 17.25
C TYR A 158 6.95 5.37 17.21
N CYS A 159 6.36 5.60 18.38
CA CYS A 159 5.12 6.33 18.54
C CYS A 159 5.39 7.70 19.15
N GLU A 160 4.90 8.76 18.52
CA GLU A 160 4.95 10.11 19.11
C GLU A 160 3.99 10.26 20.32
N ALA A 161 2.99 9.39 20.45
CA ALA A 161 2.13 9.33 21.64
C ALA A 161 2.93 8.84 22.87
N GLU A 162 2.62 9.35 24.05
CA GLU A 162 3.27 8.95 25.31
C GLU A 162 2.79 7.58 25.82
N THR A 163 1.59 7.16 25.41
CA THR A 163 0.97 5.88 25.74
C THR A 163 0.03 5.46 24.60
N GLN A 164 -0.40 4.20 24.59
CA GLN A 164 -1.42 3.71 23.65
C GLN A 164 -2.70 4.57 23.70
N PRO A 165 -3.11 5.19 22.57
CA PRO A 165 -4.40 5.87 22.47
C PRO A 165 -5.58 4.91 22.67
N GLU A 166 -6.65 5.39 23.31
CA GLU A 166 -7.86 4.59 23.60
C GLU A 166 -8.51 4.00 22.35
N GLY A 167 -8.40 4.69 21.20
CA GLY A 167 -8.97 4.24 19.93
C GLY A 167 -8.20 3.12 19.23
N TRP A 168 -7.08 2.66 19.79
CA TRP A 168 -6.33 1.54 19.23
C TRP A 168 -6.94 0.22 19.70
N ASP A 169 -7.27 -0.64 18.75
CA ASP A 169 -7.81 -1.98 18.99
C ASP A 169 -6.86 -2.78 19.87
N THR A 170 -7.36 -3.53 20.85
CA THR A 170 -6.52 -4.31 21.78
C THR A 170 -5.58 -5.32 21.10
N ASN A 171 -5.90 -5.72 19.87
CA ASN A 171 -5.13 -6.67 19.06
C ASN A 171 -4.44 -5.98 17.86
N TRP A 172 -4.20 -4.67 17.92
CA TRP A 172 -3.54 -3.90 16.86
C TRP A 172 -2.12 -4.42 16.54
N ASN A 173 -1.40 -4.88 17.57
CA ASN A 173 -0.04 -5.43 17.52
C ASN A 173 -0.03 -6.85 18.14
N PRO A 174 -0.54 -7.87 17.41
CA PRO A 174 -0.81 -9.20 17.99
C PRO A 174 0.44 -10.04 18.32
N HIS A 175 1.63 -9.57 17.92
CA HIS A 175 2.91 -10.26 18.19
C HIS A 175 3.83 -9.45 19.10
N ASP A 176 3.28 -8.46 19.80
CA ASP A 176 4.01 -7.65 20.78
C ASP A 176 5.31 -7.06 20.22
N LEU A 177 5.26 -6.53 18.99
CA LEU A 177 6.37 -5.75 18.43
C LEU A 177 6.76 -4.65 19.43
N SER A 178 8.05 -4.38 19.54
CA SER A 178 8.56 -3.38 20.48
C SER A 178 8.00 -2.01 20.14
N VAL A 179 7.49 -1.29 21.15
CA VAL A 179 6.96 0.07 20.98
C VAL A 179 7.76 1.06 21.83
N GLU A 180 8.33 2.07 21.20
CA GLU A 180 8.94 3.22 21.86
C GLU A 180 7.95 4.38 21.87
N TRP A 181 7.36 4.64 23.03
CA TRP A 181 6.43 5.75 23.25
C TRP A 181 7.17 7.07 23.53
N GLY A 182 6.55 8.20 23.19
CA GLY A 182 7.14 9.54 23.30
C GLY A 182 8.32 9.76 22.34
N ALA A 183 8.47 8.91 21.32
CA ALA A 183 9.55 8.98 20.35
C ALA A 183 9.35 10.20 19.44
N THR A 184 10.36 11.06 19.29
CA THR A 184 10.29 12.19 18.36
C THR A 184 10.93 11.83 17.02
N SER A 185 10.31 12.27 15.92
CA SER A 185 10.83 12.13 14.56
C SER A 185 12.21 12.78 14.32
N LYS A 186 12.77 13.50 15.30
CA LYS A 186 14.12 14.08 15.30
C LYS A 186 15.21 13.17 15.86
N ALA A 187 14.87 12.01 16.42
CA ALA A 187 15.86 11.16 17.11
C ALA A 187 16.74 10.31 16.18
N LYS A 188 16.51 10.29 14.85
CA LYS A 188 17.29 9.49 13.90
C LYS A 188 17.49 10.17 12.53
N ASN A 189 18.17 11.32 12.52
CA ASN A 189 18.84 11.85 11.32
C ASN A 189 20.33 11.60 11.39
#